data_AF-A0A7V8AKR6-F1
#
_entry.id   AF-A0A7V8AKR6-F1
#
_cell.length_a   1.000
_cell.length_b   1.000
_cell.length_c   1.000
_cell.angle_alpha   90.00
_cell.angle_beta   90.00
_cell.angle_gamma   90.00
#
_symmetry.space_group_name_H-M   'P 1'
#
loop_
_entity.id
_entity.type
_entity.pdbx_description
1 polymer ?
#
loop_
_entity_poly.entity_id
_entity_poly.type
_entity_poly.pdbx_seq_one_letter_code
_entity_poly.pdbx_strand_id
1 'polypeptide(L)' 'MEYMVHTTSTGQEIQLSGRFTFSDHENSLSVVKLVEEDNSDRLIFNMSSLEFIDSAGLGMFLITREAAERRKL' A
#
# COMPACT_ATOMS: atom_id res chain seq x y z
N MET A 1 9.64 -7.24 1.25
CA MET A 1 8.81 -6.48 0.30
C MET A 1 9.56 -5.26 -0.23
N GLU A 2 9.53 -5.06 -1.54
CA GLU A 2 9.95 -3.81 -2.21
C GLU A 2 8.70 -3.09 -2.74
N TYR A 3 8.77 -1.76 -2.83
CA TYR A 3 7.70 -0.97 -3.45
C TYR A 3 8.24 0.22 -4.24
N MET A 4 7.46 0.64 -5.23
CA MET A 4 7.66 1.88 -5.98
C MET A 4 6.35 2.67 -6.02
N VAL A 5 6.47 4.00 -6.01
CA VAL A 5 5.32 4.91 -6.13
C VAL A 5 5.38 5.60 -7.48
N HIS A 6 4.31 5.46 -8.25
CA HIS A 6 4.12 6.12 -9.53
C HIS A 6 2.99 7.13 -9.43
N THR A 7 3.25 8.38 -9.80
CA THR A 7 2.19 9.39 -9.91
C THR A 7 1.52 9.24 -11.28
N THR A 8 0.21 9.05 -11.28
CA THR A 8 -0.62 8.94 -12.48
C THR A 8 -1.49 10.18 -12.65
N SER A 9 -2.13 10.33 -13.81
CA SER A 9 -3.09 11.42 -14.05
C SER A 9 -4.34 11.35 -13.16
N THR A 10 -4.61 10.19 -12.56
CA THR A 10 -5.81 9.96 -11.73
C THR A 10 -5.51 9.78 -10.25
N GLY A 11 -4.24 9.87 -9.83
CA GLY A 11 -3.82 9.66 -8.44
C GLY A 11 -2.51 8.87 -8.34
N GLN A 12 -2.27 8.17 -7.24
CA GLN A 12 -1.04 7.40 -7.03
C GLN A 12 -1.23 5.91 -7.27
N GLU A 13 -0.21 5.27 -7.84
CA GLU A 13 -0.10 3.81 -7.94
C GLU A 13 1.10 3.35 -7.12
N ILE A 14 0.86 2.48 -6.16
CA ILE A 14 1.89 1.84 -5.34
C ILE A 14 2.09 0.43 -5.91
N GLN A 15 3.20 0.22 -6.59
CA GLN A 15 3.59 -1.07 -7.13
C GLN A 15 4.35 -1.87 -6.08
N LEU A 16 3.87 -3.07 -5.78
CA LEU A 16 4.43 -3.98 -4.78
C LEU A 16 5.09 -5.17 -5.48
N SER A 17 6.28 -5.56 -5.02
CA SER A 17 7.01 -6.71 -5.55
C SER A 17 7.64 -7.59 -4.47
N GLY A 18 7.90 -8.84 -4.86
CA GLY A 18 8.53 -9.84 -4.00
C GLY A 18 7.54 -10.41 -2.98
N ARG A 19 8.02 -10.65 -1.76
CA ARG A 19 7.23 -11.26 -0.68
C ARG A 19 6.81 -10.20 0.33
N PHE A 20 5.53 -10.18 0.68
CA PHE A 20 4.97 -9.32 1.72
C PHE A 20 4.60 -10.16 2.94
N THR A 21 5.46 -10.10 3.95
CA THR A 21 5.33 -10.89 5.18
C THR A 21 5.37 -10.01 6.42
N PHE A 22 5.05 -10.56 7.59
CA PHE A 22 5.18 -9.85 8.87
C PHE A 22 6.57 -9.22 9.10
N SER A 23 7.62 -9.87 8.58
CA SER A 23 9.00 -9.37 8.70
C SER A 23 9.24 -8.03 7.98
N ASP A 24 8.33 -7.61 7.09
CA ASP A 24 8.39 -6.37 6.33
C ASP A 24 7.62 -5.20 7.00
N HIS A 25 7.45 -5.25 8.32
CA HIS A 25 6.64 -4.30 9.08
C HIS A 25 7.01 -2.82 8.83
N GLU A 26 8.31 -2.50 8.72
CA GLU A 26 8.79 -1.14 8.42
C GLU A 26 8.25 -0.62 7.08
N ASN A 27 8.38 -1.41 6.01
CA ASN A 27 7.88 -1.04 4.68
C ASN A 27 6.35 -0.94 4.64
N SER A 28 5.68 -1.75 5.45
CA SER A 28 4.22 -1.74 5.59
C SER A 28 3.73 -0.44 6.23
N LEU A 29 4.42 0.03 7.27
CA LEU A 29 4.12 1.31 7.92
C LEU A 29 4.40 2.49 6.98
N SER A 30 5.46 2.44 6.17
CA SER A 30 5.72 3.45 5.14
C SER A 30 4.58 3.56 4.12
N VAL A 31 4.04 2.42 3.69
CA VAL A 31 2.89 2.39 2.76
C VAL A 31 1.64 3.00 3.40
N VAL A 32 1.35 2.70 4.67
CA VAL A 32 0.21 3.33 5.37
C VAL A 32 0.40 4.84 5.48
N LYS A 33 1.61 5.31 5.83
CA LYS A 33 1.90 6.75 5.89
C LYS A 33 1.75 7.44 4.55
N LEU A 34 2.17 6.81 3.45
CA LEU A 34 1.94 7.33 2.11
C LEU A 34 0.45 7.53 1.84
N VAL A 35 -0.40 6.59 2.27
CA VAL A 35 -1.86 6.76 2.15
C VAL A 35 -2.39 7.85 3.07
N GLU A 36 -1.81 8.11 4.23
CA GLU A 36 -2.25 9.20 5.11
C GLU A 36 -1.80 10.59 4.64
N GLU A 37 -0.62 10.69 4.01
CA GLU A 37 0.02 11.95 3.61
C GLU A 37 -0.28 12.36 2.15
N ASP A 38 -0.64 11.41 1.29
CA ASP A 38 -1.06 11.70 -0.08
C ASP A 38 -2.32 12.57 -0.09
N ASN A 39 -2.51 13.37 -1.14
CA ASN A 39 -3.70 14.22 -1.32
C ASN A 39 -4.48 13.87 -2.60
N SER A 40 -4.15 12.75 -3.24
CA SER A 40 -4.85 12.28 -4.41
C SER A 40 -6.23 11.74 -4.03
N ASP A 41 -7.19 11.82 -4.96
CA ASP A 41 -8.56 11.29 -4.81
C ASP A 41 -8.67 9.79 -5.15
N ARG A 42 -7.55 9.15 -5.49
CA ARG A 42 -7.49 7.73 -5.83
C ARG A 42 -6.09 7.19 -5.57
N LEU A 43 -6.05 5.99 -5.00
CA LEU A 43 -4.82 5.27 -4.74
C LEU A 43 -4.98 3.81 -5.18
N ILE A 44 -4.03 3.31 -5.96
CA ILE A 44 -4.06 1.97 -6.54
C ILE A 44 -2.91 1.15 -5.97
N PHE A 45 -3.21 0.00 -5.37
CA PHE A 45 -2.21 -1.01 -5.03
C PHE A 45 -2.04 -1.99 -6.17
N ASN A 46 -0.91 -1.90 -6.88
CA ASN A 46 -0.57 -2.83 -7.95
C ASN A 46 0.24 -4.01 -7.39
N MET A 47 -0.42 -5.16 -7.29
CA MET A 47 0.14 -6.40 -6.76
C MET A 47 0.53 -7.40 -7.85
N SER A 48 0.59 -6.99 -9.13
CA SER A 48 0.88 -7.89 -10.25
C SER A 48 2.26 -8.57 -10.15
N SER A 49 3.22 -7.92 -9.48
CA SER A 49 4.57 -8.43 -9.22
C SER A 49 4.75 -9.02 -7.82
N LEU A 50 3.67 -9.15 -7.05
CA LEU A 50 3.72 -9.72 -5.71
C LEU A 50 3.73 -11.26 -5.80
N GLU A 51 4.74 -11.88 -5.23
CA GLU A 51 4.93 -13.33 -5.30
C GLU A 51 4.21 -14.06 -4.17
N PHE A 52 4.08 -13.42 -3.00
CA PHE A 52 3.51 -14.02 -1.81
C PHE A 52 3.04 -12.97 -0.81
N ILE A 53 1.96 -13.30 -0.11
CA ILE A 53 1.46 -12.56 1.05
C ILE A 53 1.02 -13.51 2.17
N ASP A 54 1.38 -13.20 3.42
CA ASP A 54 0.89 -13.92 4.60
C ASP A 54 -0.30 -13.19 5.27
N SER A 55 -0.79 -13.75 6.38
CA SER A 55 -1.89 -13.16 7.14
C SER A 55 -1.57 -11.78 7.71
N ALA A 56 -0.31 -11.50 8.04
CA ALA A 56 0.10 -10.20 8.55
C ALA A 56 0.11 -9.13 7.45
N GLY A 57 0.62 -9.47 6.26
CA GLY A 57 0.56 -8.60 5.09
C GLY A 57 -0.89 -8.24 4.72
N LEU A 58 -1.81 -9.21 4.81
CA LEU A 58 -3.25 -8.94 4.63
C LEU A 58 -3.81 -7.99 5.70
N GLY A 59 -3.39 -8.15 6.96
CA GLY A 59 -3.77 -7.25 8.05
C GLY A 59 -3.36 -5.80 7.79
N MET A 60 -2.19 -5.59 7.17
CA MET A 60 -1.74 -4.25 6.80
C MET A 60 -2.62 -3.58 5.74
N PHE A 61 -3.15 -4.34 4.76
CA PHE A 61 -4.11 -3.80 3.80
C PHE A 61 -5.43 -3.36 4.45
N LEU A 62 -5.86 -4.04 5.51
CA LEU A 62 -7.04 -3.61 6.27
C LEU A 62 -6.79 -2.25 6.95
N ILE A 63 -5.61 -2.07 7.56
CA ILE A 63 -5.21 -0.79 8.18
C ILE A 63 -5.12 0.32 7.12
N THR A 64 -4.54 0.02 5.96
CA THR A 64 -4.46 0.97 4.84
C THR A 64 -5.85 1.36 4.33
N ARG A 65 -6.78 0.40 4.24
CA ARG A 65 -8.16 0.67 3.86
C ARG A 65 -8.85 1.59 4.88
N GLU A 66 -8.67 1.34 6.17
CA GLU A 66 -9.21 2.22 7.22
C GLU A 66 -8.63 3.65 7.14
N ALA A 67 -7.35 3.80 6.80
CA ALA A 67 -6.73 5.10 6.57
C ALA A 67 -7.35 5.84 5.37
N ALA A 68 -7.57 5.13 4.27
CA ALA A 68 -8.25 5.67 3.10
C ALA A 68 -9.70 6.10 3.41
N GLU A 69 -10.45 5.28 4.16
CA GLU A 69 -11.83 5.60 4.56
C GLU A 69 -11.91 6.86 5.43
N ARG A 70 -10.95 7.08 6.34
CA ARG A 70 -10.84 8.33 7.12
C ARG A 70 -10.64 9.55 6.22
N ARG A 71 -9.94 9.40 5.09
CA ARG A 71 -9.75 10.44 4.08
C ARG A 71 -10.94 10.60 3.13
N LYS A 72 -11.96 9.74 3.21
CA LYS A 72 -13.09 9.65 2.26
C LYS A 72 -12.65 9.35 0.81
N LEU A 73 -11.57 8.58 0.68
CA LEU A 73 -11.15 7.93 -0.55
C LEU A 73 -12.05 6.74 -0.90
#